data_AF-A0A3N5KKV3-F1
#
_entry.id   AF-A0A3N5KKV3-F1
#
_cell.length_a   1.000
_cell.length_b   1.000
_cell.length_c   1.000
_cell.angle_alpha   90.00
_cell.angle_beta   90.00
_cell.angle_gamma   90.00
#
_symmetry.space_group_name_H-M   'P 1'
#
loop_
_entity.id
_entity.type
_entity.pdbx_description
1 polymer ?
#
loop_
_entity_poly.entity_id
_entity_poly.type
_entity_poly.pdbx_seq_one_letter_code
_entity_poly.pdbx_strand_id
1 'polypeptide(L)'
;MSTNINIFTFLYSTVRAAIRLGGLLFIFSCLVIYSQNPQWIVYTTTNSGLPSNNIFPIAIDTNNIKWIGTSQGLAKFDGANWIVFDTSNSPLPEQ
;
A
#
# COMPACT_ATOMS: atom_id res chain seq x y z
N MET A 1 3.57 -23.63 15.15
CA MET A 1 2.22 -24.19 14.97
C MET A 1 1.35 -23.69 16.12
N SER A 2 0.35 -22.86 15.79
CA SER A 2 -0.78 -22.34 16.58
C SER A 2 -0.56 -21.72 17.97
N THR A 3 -0.61 -20.38 18.03
CA THR A 3 -1.10 -19.59 19.19
C THR A 3 -2.37 -18.83 18.84
N ASN A 4 -3.12 -19.28 17.83
CA ASN A 4 -4.28 -18.54 17.32
C ASN A 4 -5.56 -18.75 18.13
N ILE A 5 -5.64 -19.71 19.06
CA ILE A 5 -6.93 -20.09 19.68
C ILE A 5 -7.43 -19.06 20.71
N ASN A 6 -6.54 -18.41 21.48
CA ASN A 6 -6.95 -17.58 22.62
C ASN A 6 -7.42 -16.16 22.24
N ILE A 7 -6.93 -15.62 21.12
CA ILE A 7 -7.32 -14.27 20.66
C ILE A 7 -8.76 -14.25 20.15
N PHE A 8 -9.18 -15.30 19.43
CA PHE A 8 -10.56 -15.38 18.94
C PHE A 8 -11.56 -15.45 20.10
N THR A 9 -11.32 -16.24 21.14
CA THR A 9 -12.26 -16.39 22.27
C THR A 9 -12.41 -15.08 23.07
N PHE A 10 -11.33 -14.32 23.21
CA PHE A 10 -11.33 -13.01 23.89
C PHE A 10 -12.02 -11.91 23.05
N LEU A 11 -11.83 -11.93 21.74
CA LEU A 11 -12.59 -11.07 20.82
C LEU A 11 -14.09 -11.42 20.84
N TYR A 12 -14.46 -12.69 20.91
CA TYR A 12 -15.87 -13.10 20.93
C TYR A 12 -16.63 -12.67 22.20
N SER A 13 -15.97 -12.63 23.38
CA SER A 13 -16.62 -12.24 24.64
C SER A 13 -16.79 -10.72 24.77
N THR A 14 -15.81 -9.94 24.31
CA THR A 14 -15.84 -8.47 24.33
C THR A 14 -16.83 -7.91 23.31
N VAL A 15 -16.99 -8.56 22.14
CA VAL A 15 -18.01 -8.22 21.13
C VAL A 15 -19.43 -8.39 21.67
N ARG A 16 -19.71 -9.40 22.52
CA ARG A 16 -21.03 -9.57 23.16
C ARG A 16 -21.38 -8.46 24.17
N ALA A 17 -20.38 -7.86 24.81
CA ALA A 17 -20.59 -6.76 25.75
C ALA A 17 -20.92 -5.43 25.04
N ALA A 18 -20.28 -5.16 23.89
CA ALA A 18 -20.52 -3.95 23.10
C ALA A 18 -21.96 -3.85 22.54
N ILE A 19 -22.63 -4.98 22.30
CA ILE A 19 -24.00 -5.06 21.78
C ILE A 19 -25.03 -4.38 22.71
N ARG A 20 -24.78 -4.27 24.02
CA ARG A 20 -25.80 -3.82 24.99
C ARG A 20 -25.95 -2.30 25.18
N LEU A 21 -25.05 -1.47 24.65
CA LEU A 21 -25.10 -0.01 24.87
C LEU A 21 -24.87 0.87 23.62
N GLY A 22 -24.65 0.26 22.45
CA GLY A 22 -24.36 1.00 21.19
C GLY A 22 -23.71 0.17 20.08
N GLY A 23 -23.66 -1.15 20.23
CA GLY A 23 -22.81 -2.05 19.43
C GLY A 23 -23.18 -2.23 17.96
N LEU A 24 -24.34 -1.75 17.49
CA LEU A 24 -24.71 -1.93 16.08
C LEU A 24 -23.78 -1.13 15.14
N LEU A 25 -23.42 0.11 15.52
CA LEU A 25 -22.49 0.95 14.76
C LEU A 25 -21.05 0.41 14.81
N PHE A 26 -20.63 -0.14 15.96
CA PHE A 26 -19.29 -0.68 16.14
C PHE A 26 -19.10 -2.01 15.39
N ILE A 27 -20.14 -2.85 15.35
CA ILE A 27 -20.15 -4.08 14.55
C ILE A 27 -20.16 -3.75 13.07
N PHE A 28 -20.92 -2.73 12.65
CA PHE A 28 -20.94 -2.29 11.26
C PHE A 28 -19.57 -1.72 10.84
N SER A 29 -18.92 -0.92 11.69
CA SER A 29 -17.56 -0.44 11.41
C SER A 29 -16.54 -1.57 11.36
N CYS A 30 -16.62 -2.56 12.25
CA CYS A 30 -15.74 -3.74 12.21
C CYS A 30 -15.98 -4.60 10.96
N LEU A 31 -17.23 -4.75 10.51
CA LEU A 31 -17.58 -5.48 9.30
C LEU A 31 -17.06 -4.77 8.04
N VAL A 32 -17.18 -3.44 7.99
CA VAL A 32 -16.66 -2.61 6.89
C VAL A 32 -15.14 -2.65 6.83
N ILE A 33 -14.44 -2.67 7.97
CA ILE A 33 -12.97 -2.82 8.01
C ILE A 33 -12.55 -4.22 7.56
N TYR A 34 -13.28 -5.27 7.97
CA TYR A 34 -12.99 -6.66 7.57
C TYR A 34 -13.22 -6.92 6.07
N SER A 35 -14.14 -6.19 5.43
CA SER A 35 -14.38 -6.34 3.98
C SER A 35 -13.34 -5.65 3.10
N GLN A 36 -12.46 -4.80 3.66
CA GLN A 36 -11.36 -4.19 2.92
C GLN A 36 -10.23 -5.22 2.79
N ASN A 37 -10.35 -6.16 1.85
CA ASN A 37 -9.20 -6.96 1.42
C ASN A 37 -8.40 -6.12 0.40
N PRO A 38 -7.30 -5.45 0.81
CA PRO A 38 -6.59 -4.54 -0.07
C PRO A 38 -6.13 -5.32 -1.30
N GLN A 39 -6.67 -4.97 -2.46
CA GLN A 39 -6.21 -5.52 -3.72
C GLN A 39 -4.87 -4.86 -4.05
N TRP A 40 -3.88 -5.68 -4.39
CA TRP A 40 -2.61 -5.17 -4.89
C TRP A 40 -2.84 -4.46 -6.22
N ILE A 41 -2.34 -3.23 -6.32
CA ILE A 41 -2.22 -2.54 -7.60
C ILE A 41 -0.85 -2.86 -8.16
N VAL A 42 -0.81 -3.43 -9.35
CA VAL A 42 0.44 -3.83 -10.02
C VAL A 42 0.78 -2.83 -11.11
N TYR A 43 1.94 -2.20 -10.98
CA TYR A 43 2.49 -1.31 -12.00
C TYR A 43 3.63 -2.00 -12.75
N THR A 44 3.60 -1.88 -14.06
CA THR A 44 4.58 -2.40 -15.02
C THR A 44 4.87 -1.31 -16.06
N THR A 45 5.91 -1.52 -16.85
CA THR A 45 6.21 -0.67 -18.03
C THR A 45 5.06 -0.60 -19.04
N THR A 46 4.12 -1.56 -19.04
CA THR A 46 3.00 -1.60 -20.00
C THR A 46 1.74 -0.88 -19.53
N ASN A 47 1.65 -0.56 -18.23
CA ASN A 47 0.44 0.04 -17.65
C ASN A 47 0.72 1.28 -16.79
N SER A 48 1.95 1.79 -16.81
CA SER A 48 2.40 2.90 -15.97
C SER A 48 3.52 3.70 -16.64
N GLY A 49 3.97 4.77 -15.99
CA GLY A 49 5.15 5.52 -16.41
C GLY A 49 6.47 4.93 -15.91
N LEU A 50 6.51 3.69 -15.43
CA LEU A 50 7.77 3.04 -15.05
C LEU A 50 8.69 2.86 -16.28
N PRO A 51 9.95 3.32 -16.23
CA PRO A 51 10.89 3.13 -17.33
C PRO A 51 11.47 1.71 -17.42
N SER A 52 11.47 0.94 -16.33
CA SER A 52 11.87 -0.47 -16.32
C SER A 52 11.10 -1.26 -15.25
N ASN A 53 10.84 -2.54 -15.51
CA ASN A 53 10.28 -3.48 -14.52
C ASN A 53 11.34 -3.97 -13.52
N ASN A 54 12.63 -3.69 -13.77
CA ASN A 54 13.70 -4.01 -12.85
C ASN A 54 13.88 -2.87 -11.85
N ILE A 55 13.39 -3.08 -10.63
CA ILE A 55 13.32 -2.08 -9.56
C ILE A 55 14.46 -2.32 -8.56
N PHE A 56 15.17 -1.25 -8.19
CA PHE A 56 16.24 -1.26 -7.20
C PHE A 56 15.76 -0.66 -5.87
N PRO A 57 15.99 0.63 -5.51
CA PRO A 57 15.40 1.21 -4.31
C PRO A 57 14.02 1.82 -4.58
N ILE A 58 13.20 1.85 -3.54
CA ILE A 58 12.01 2.69 -3.45
C ILE A 58 12.16 3.57 -2.21
N ALA A 59 11.96 4.87 -2.35
CA ALA A 59 11.88 5.82 -1.25
C ALA A 59 10.54 6.56 -1.29
N ILE A 60 9.99 6.86 -0.11
CA ILE A 60 8.77 7.64 0.02
C ILE A 60 9.13 8.92 0.76
N ASP A 61 8.85 10.08 0.15
CA ASP A 61 9.13 11.38 0.78
C ASP A 61 7.99 11.84 1.72
N THR A 62 8.19 12.97 2.38
CA THR A 62 7.22 13.54 3.34
C THR A 62 5.90 13.97 2.70
N ASN A 63 5.86 14.14 1.38
CA ASN A 63 4.66 14.45 0.61
C ASN A 63 4.00 13.19 0.04
N ASN A 64 4.43 12.00 0.50
CA ASN A 64 3.96 10.70 0.03
C ASN A 64 4.22 10.45 -1.46
N ILE A 65 5.26 11.09 -2.03
CA ILE A 65 5.74 10.79 -3.38
C ILE A 65 6.62 9.55 -3.33
N LYS A 66 6.41 8.64 -4.27
CA LYS A 66 7.19 7.42 -4.43
C LYS A 66 8.27 7.69 -5.46
N TRP A 67 9.51 7.62 -5.02
CA TRP A 67 10.70 7.70 -5.84
C TRP A 67 11.20 6.27 -6.05
N ILE A 68 11.13 5.81 -7.30
CA ILE A 68 11.39 4.42 -7.69
C ILE A 68 12.61 4.40 -8.61
N GLY A 69 13.73 3.91 -8.08
CA GLY A 69 14.93 3.70 -8.88
C GLY A 69 14.78 2.42 -9.71
N THR A 70 15.00 2.54 -11.01
CA THR A 70 14.92 1.42 -11.96
C THR A 70 16.21 1.32 -12.76
N SER A 71 16.40 0.20 -13.46
CA SER A 71 17.54 0.00 -14.36
C SER A 71 17.58 0.93 -15.59
N GLN A 72 16.55 1.75 -15.83
CA GLN A 72 16.48 2.69 -16.96
C GLN A 72 16.08 4.09 -16.50
N GLY A 73 16.44 4.47 -15.27
CA GLY A 73 16.19 5.81 -14.72
C GLY A 73 15.31 5.80 -13.48
N LEU A 74 14.89 6.99 -13.07
CA LEU A 74 14.15 7.27 -11.85
C LEU A 74 12.70 7.62 -12.17
N ALA A 75 11.74 6.93 -11.56
CA ALA A 75 10.33 7.27 -11.64
C ALA A 75 9.85 7.96 -10.36
N LYS A 76 9.08 9.04 -10.54
CA LYS A 76 8.38 9.77 -9.48
C LYS A 76 6.88 9.54 -9.64
N PHE A 77 6.22 9.08 -8.59
CA PHE A 77 4.78 8.80 -8.60
C PHE A 77 4.07 9.46 -7.41
N ASP A 78 3.06 10.29 -7.68
CA ASP A 78 2.29 11.02 -6.66
C ASP A 78 1.00 10.29 -6.21
N GLY A 79 0.68 9.14 -6.82
CA GLY A 79 -0.59 8.43 -6.62
C GLY A 79 -1.52 8.50 -7.83
N ALA A 80 -1.28 9.42 -8.77
CA ALA A 80 -2.04 9.58 -10.00
C ALA A 80 -1.13 9.75 -11.23
N ASN A 81 -0.07 10.54 -11.10
CA ASN A 81 0.80 10.97 -12.20
C ASN A 81 2.20 10.39 -12.05
N TRP A 82 2.79 10.08 -13.21
CA TRP A 82 4.17 9.60 -13.35
C TRP A 82 5.04 10.66 -14.00
N ILE A 83 6.24 10.86 -13.46
CA ILE A 83 7.31 11.67 -14.07
C ILE A 83 8.58 10.82 -14.09
N VAL A 84 9.28 10.81 -15.23
CA VAL A 84 10.47 9.99 -15.45
C VAL A 84 11.69 10.86 -15.64
N PHE A 85 12.78 10.51 -14.97
CA PHE A 85 14.09 11.13 -15.10
C PHE A 85 15.12 10.12 -15.57
N ASP A 86 15.81 10.46 -16.66
CA ASP A 86 16.88 9.67 -17.25
C ASP A 86 18.05 10.59 -17.66
N THR A 87 19.05 10.03 -18.33
CA THR A 87 20.24 10.79 -18.77
C THR A 87 19.93 11.81 -19.87
N SER A 88 18.79 11.71 -20.55
CA SER A 88 18.39 12.62 -21.63
C SER A 88 17.72 13.89 -21.12
N ASN A 89 17.08 13.83 -19.94
CA ASN A 89 16.26 14.91 -19.41
C ASN A 89 16.67 15.39 -18.01
N SER A 90 17.74 14.82 -17.45
CA SER A 90 18.22 15.17 -16.12
C SER A 90 19.74 15.02 -16.00
N PRO A 91 20.37 15.60 -14.95
CA PRO A 91 21.80 15.41 -14.68
C PRO A 91 22.18 14.01 -14.12
N LEU A 92 21.27 13.04 -14.14
CA LEU A 92 21.53 11.70 -13.61
C LEU A 92 22.57 10.99 -14.50
N PRO A 93 23.55 10.29 -13.90
CA PRO A 93 24.48 9.46 -14.65
C PRO A 93 23.77 8.22 -15.21
N GLU A 94 24.38 7.60 -16.22
CA GLU A 94 24.00 6.27 -16.67
C GLU A 94 24.25 5.26 -15.54
N GLN A 95 23.35 4.28 -15.40
CA GLN A 95 23.27 3.39 -14.24
C GLN A 95 24.00 2.06 -14.48
#